data_AF-U6GQT7-F1
#
_entry.id   AF-U6GQT7-F1
#
_cell.length_a   1.000
_cell.length_b   1.000
_cell.length_c   1.000
_cell.angle_alpha   90.00
_cell.angle_beta   90.00
_cell.angle_gamma   90.00
#
_symmetry.space_group_name_H-M   'P 1'
#
loop_
_entity.id
_entity.type
_entity.pdbx_description
1 polymer ?
#
loop_
_entity_poly.entity_id
_entity_poly.type
_entity_poly.pdbx_seq_one_letter_code
_entity_poly.pdbx_strand_id
1 'polypeptide(L)'
;ALRGNDTKIRIVLNKADMVSYQQLMRVYGALMWSLGKVISSPEVARVYIGSFWNNPLQNDENRKLFEAEANDLYSDIARVPRDAAIRKLNDFIKRARLAKVHALLLSTLRNKLPMFGKEGKKKQLISQLAAVYQQVSQEYGVPIGDFPPVATMQEKLASFDWSKIPRLDMRQLESLENVIKTQIPRLMALVPTDS
;
A
#
# COMPACT_ATOMS: atom_id res chain seq x y z
N ALA A 1 -1.45 -15.48 -2.31
CA ALA A 1 -2.52 -14.68 -1.67
C ALA A 1 -2.02 -13.71 -0.60
N LEU A 2 -1.00 -14.05 0.21
CA LEU A 2 -0.53 -13.21 1.32
C LEU A 2 0.55 -12.17 0.98
N ARG A 3 1.28 -12.32 -0.14
CA ARG A 3 2.35 -11.39 -0.55
C ARG A 3 1.85 -9.94 -0.63
N GLY A 4 2.51 -9.03 0.09
CA GLY A 4 2.17 -7.60 0.12
C GLY A 4 1.12 -7.21 1.16
N ASN A 5 0.59 -8.17 1.92
CA ASN A 5 -0.30 -7.93 3.06
C ASN A 5 0.38 -8.29 4.38
N ASP A 6 1.70 -8.41 4.42
CA ASP A 6 2.47 -8.88 5.57
C ASP A 6 2.20 -8.01 6.83
N THR A 7 2.01 -6.71 6.64
CA THR A 7 1.65 -5.75 7.70
C THR A 7 0.24 -5.93 8.29
N LYS A 8 -0.62 -6.73 7.65
CA LYS A 8 -1.98 -7.08 8.11
C LYS A 8 -2.03 -8.41 8.86
N ILE A 9 -0.94 -9.17 8.84
CA ILE A 9 -0.89 -10.48 9.47
C ILE A 9 -0.61 -10.28 10.97
N ARG A 10 -1.41 -10.95 11.80
CA ARG A 10 -1.18 -11.12 13.24
C ARG A 10 -1.17 -12.61 13.52
N ILE A 11 -0.15 -13.08 14.22
CA ILE A 11 0.06 -14.50 14.45
C ILE A 11 -0.24 -14.78 15.90
N VAL A 12 -1.08 -15.79 16.17
CA VAL A 12 -1.47 -16.15 17.53
C VAL A 12 -1.05 -17.60 17.79
N LEU A 13 -0.18 -17.80 18.77
CA LEU A 13 0.16 -19.11 19.30
C LEU A 13 -0.79 -19.42 20.45
N ASN A 14 -1.92 -20.04 20.11
CA ASN A 14 -2.99 -20.35 21.04
C ASN A 14 -2.71 -21.64 21.85
N LYS A 15 -3.43 -21.82 22.96
CA LYS A 15 -3.34 -22.97 23.88
C LYS A 15 -1.95 -23.15 24.50
N ALA A 16 -1.24 -22.05 24.72
CA ALA A 16 0.10 -22.05 25.30
C ALA A 16 0.13 -22.57 26.75
N ASP A 17 -1.02 -22.62 27.43
CA ASP A 17 -1.18 -23.15 28.79
C ASP A 17 -1.21 -24.68 28.86
N MET A 18 -1.35 -25.37 27.71
CA MET A 18 -1.39 -26.85 27.66
C MET A 18 0.01 -27.49 27.65
N VAL A 19 1.08 -26.70 27.68
CA VAL A 19 2.47 -27.15 27.56
C VAL A 19 3.34 -26.51 28.64
N SER A 20 4.45 -27.16 28.98
CA SER A 20 5.44 -26.55 29.90
C SER A 20 6.21 -25.41 29.23
N TYR A 21 6.84 -24.54 30.03
CA TYR A 21 7.67 -23.44 29.51
C TYR A 21 8.73 -23.92 28.50
N GLN A 22 9.43 -25.02 28.78
CA GLN A 22 10.45 -25.56 27.87
C GLN A 22 9.87 -26.04 26.54
N GLN A 23 8.70 -26.68 26.57
CA GLN A 23 8.00 -27.10 25.36
C GLN A 23 7.51 -25.89 24.56
N LEU A 24 6.95 -24.88 25.24
CA LEU A 24 6.49 -23.64 24.64
C LEU A 24 7.61 -22.94 23.86
N MET A 25 8.81 -22.81 24.44
CA MET A 25 9.97 -22.20 23.76
C MET A 25 10.41 -23.00 22.53
N ARG A 26 10.35 -24.34 22.57
CA ARG A 26 10.64 -25.19 21.40
C ARG A 26 9.61 -24.99 20.28
N VAL A 27 8.32 -24.97 20.62
CA VAL A 27 7.23 -24.74 19.66
C VAL A 27 7.32 -23.34 19.05
N TYR A 28 7.58 -22.32 19.87
CA TYR A 28 7.78 -20.95 19.43
C TYR A 28 8.95 -20.82 18.46
N GLY A 29 10.10 -21.42 18.79
CA GLY A 29 11.27 -21.43 17.91
C GLY A 29 10.99 -22.13 16.57
N ALA A 30 10.31 -23.28 16.59
CA ALA A 30 9.93 -24.01 15.39
C ALA A 30 8.95 -23.21 14.50
N LEU A 31 8.01 -22.48 15.13
CA LEU A 31 7.08 -21.59 14.44
C LEU A 31 7.84 -20.45 13.75
N MET A 32 8.70 -19.74 14.48
CA MET A 32 9.47 -18.61 13.93
C MET A 32 10.39 -19.04 12.79
N TRP A 33 11.05 -20.19 12.92
CA TRP A 33 11.86 -20.77 11.84
C TRP A 33 11.05 -21.05 10.58
N SER A 34 9.84 -21.60 10.75
CA SER A 34 8.94 -21.89 9.64
C SER A 34 8.41 -20.61 8.98
N LEU A 35 8.05 -19.62 9.79
CA LEU A 35 7.60 -18.30 9.31
C LEU A 35 8.70 -17.58 8.53
N GLY A 36 9.96 -17.64 8.97
CA GLY A 36 11.09 -17.03 8.26
C GLY A 36 11.34 -17.60 6.85
N LYS A 37 10.87 -18.82 6.57
CA LYS A 37 10.91 -19.42 5.22
C LYS A 37 9.75 -18.97 4.32
N VAL A 38 8.63 -18.61 4.92
CA VAL A 38 7.36 -18.33 4.22
C VAL A 38 7.14 -16.83 4.03
N ILE A 39 7.45 -16.03 5.04
CA ILE A 39 7.35 -14.58 5.03
C ILE A 39 8.63 -14.01 4.43
N SER A 40 8.52 -13.32 3.30
CA SER A 40 9.67 -12.73 2.59
C SER A 40 10.10 -11.36 3.14
N SER A 41 9.47 -10.90 4.23
CA SER A 41 9.83 -9.65 4.89
C SER A 41 11.07 -9.83 5.77
N PRO A 42 12.04 -8.90 5.74
CA PRO A 42 13.15 -8.90 6.70
C PRO A 42 12.70 -8.57 8.13
N GLU A 43 11.47 -8.07 8.32
CA GLU A 43 10.91 -7.76 9.63
C GLU A 43 10.34 -9.02 10.31
N VAL A 44 10.66 -9.18 11.59
CA VAL A 44 10.19 -10.30 12.41
C VAL A 44 8.69 -10.15 12.68
N ALA A 45 7.89 -11.16 12.29
CA ALA A 45 6.45 -11.16 12.56
C ALA A 45 6.16 -11.22 14.07
N ARG A 46 5.27 -10.34 14.56
CA ARG A 46 4.78 -10.39 15.94
C ARG A 46 3.89 -11.61 16.13
N VAL A 47 4.22 -12.42 17.14
CA VAL A 47 3.42 -13.55 17.60
C VAL A 47 2.89 -13.23 18.99
N TYR A 48 1.59 -13.42 19.19
CA TYR A 48 0.91 -13.31 20.48
C TYR A 48 0.77 -14.69 21.10
N ILE A 49 1.29 -14.87 22.31
CA ILE A 49 1.34 -16.19 22.97
C ILE A 49 0.32 -16.21 24.10
N GLY A 50 -0.59 -17.18 24.10
CA GLY A 50 -1.55 -17.29 25.19
C GLY A 50 -2.59 -18.38 24.99
N SER A 51 -3.60 -18.36 25.84
CA SER A 51 -4.80 -19.19 25.72
C SER A 51 -6.01 -18.27 25.72
N PHE A 52 -6.58 -18.05 24.53
CA PHE A 52 -7.60 -17.03 24.30
C PHE A 52 -9.00 -17.60 24.49
N TRP A 53 -9.34 -17.93 25.73
CA TRP A 53 -10.61 -18.54 26.14
C TRP A 53 -10.98 -18.15 27.57
N ASN A 54 -12.21 -18.46 27.98
CA ASN A 54 -12.74 -18.08 29.30
C ASN A 54 -12.54 -19.15 30.38
N ASN A 55 -11.79 -20.22 30.09
CA ASN A 55 -11.55 -21.30 31.05
C ASN A 55 -10.29 -21.03 31.89
N PRO A 56 -10.18 -21.64 33.10
CA PRO A 56 -8.95 -21.59 33.88
C PRO A 56 -7.76 -22.15 33.09
N LEU A 57 -6.58 -21.55 33.28
CA LEU A 57 -5.33 -22.03 32.69
C LEU A 57 -4.98 -23.41 33.26
N GLN A 58 -4.55 -24.34 32.41
CA GLN A 58 -4.04 -25.64 32.86
C GLN A 58 -2.67 -25.51 33.53
N ASN A 59 -1.80 -24.67 32.96
CA ASN A 59 -0.53 -24.28 33.55
C ASN A 59 -0.49 -22.75 33.70
N ASP A 60 -0.34 -22.27 34.93
CA ASP A 60 -0.30 -20.84 35.28
C ASP A 60 1.10 -20.28 35.53
N GLU A 61 2.16 -21.08 35.33
CA GLU A 61 3.57 -20.65 35.44
C GLU A 61 3.84 -19.37 34.62
N ASN A 62 3.22 -19.28 33.44
CA ASN A 62 3.40 -18.17 32.48
C ASN A 62 2.20 -17.22 32.42
N ARG A 63 1.33 -17.22 33.44
CA ARG A 63 0.10 -16.39 33.46
C ARG A 63 0.36 -14.92 33.12
N LYS A 64 1.38 -14.31 33.74
CA LYS A 64 1.73 -12.90 33.49
C LYS A 64 2.08 -12.63 32.03
N LEU A 65 2.79 -13.56 31.38
CA LEU A 65 3.11 -13.47 29.96
C LEU A 65 1.83 -13.54 29.12
N PHE A 66 0.96 -14.51 29.38
CA PHE A 66 -0.28 -14.69 28.62
C PHE A 66 -1.22 -13.49 28.74
N GLU A 67 -1.36 -12.92 29.95
CA GLU A 67 -2.18 -11.73 30.19
C GLU A 67 -1.58 -10.50 29.49
N ALA A 68 -0.26 -10.31 29.54
CA ALA A 68 0.41 -9.23 28.82
C ALA A 68 0.23 -9.33 27.30
N GLU A 69 0.45 -10.53 26.73
CA GLU A 69 0.29 -10.79 25.30
C GLU A 69 -1.17 -10.66 24.84
N ALA A 70 -2.14 -11.03 25.69
CA ALA A 70 -3.55 -10.82 25.42
C ALA A 70 -3.93 -9.33 25.41
N ASN A 71 -3.44 -8.56 26.38
CA ASN A 71 -3.65 -7.11 26.42
C ASN A 71 -3.03 -6.41 25.20
N ASP A 72 -1.83 -6.83 24.78
CA ASP A 72 -1.19 -6.35 23.56
C ASP A 72 -2.02 -6.66 22.32
N LEU A 73 -2.58 -7.88 22.23
CA LEU A 73 -3.46 -8.28 21.13
C LEU A 73 -4.75 -7.45 21.11
N TYR A 74 -5.39 -7.24 22.26
CA TYR A 74 -6.61 -6.43 22.34
C TYR A 74 -6.35 -4.97 21.97
N SER A 75 -5.24 -4.41 22.43
CA SER A 75 -4.82 -3.05 22.08
C SER A 75 -4.56 -2.94 20.57
N ASP A 76 -3.92 -3.93 19.97
CA ASP A 76 -3.70 -3.96 18.53
C ASP A 76 -5.01 -4.09 17.73
N ILE A 77 -5.92 -4.98 18.12
CA ILE A 77 -7.25 -5.12 17.53
C ILE A 77 -8.04 -3.80 17.62
N ALA A 78 -7.99 -3.13 18.77
CA ALA A 78 -8.65 -1.84 18.97
C ALA A 78 -8.13 -0.75 18.02
N ARG A 79 -6.84 -0.81 17.64
CA ARG A 79 -6.22 0.12 16.67
C ARG A 79 -6.53 -0.22 15.21
N VAL A 80 -6.91 -1.47 14.88
CA VAL A 80 -7.14 -1.91 13.49
C VAL A 80 -8.06 -0.98 12.68
N PRO A 81 -9.24 -0.53 13.19
CA PRO A 81 -10.13 0.34 12.43
C PRO A 81 -9.47 1.67 12.03
N ARG A 82 -8.71 2.26 12.97
CA ARG A 82 -7.95 3.50 12.77
C ARG A 82 -6.87 3.32 11.71
N ASP A 83 -6.03 2.29 11.87
CA ASP A 83 -4.95 2.01 10.92
C ASP A 83 -5.48 1.68 9.53
N ALA A 84 -6.65 1.03 9.46
CA ALA A 84 -7.35 0.80 8.21
C ALA A 84 -7.83 2.09 7.55
N ALA A 85 -8.35 3.05 8.31
CA ALA A 85 -8.74 4.37 7.80
C ALA A 85 -7.53 5.14 7.23
N ILE A 86 -6.43 5.22 8.00
CA ILE A 86 -5.18 5.87 7.58
C ILE A 86 -4.63 5.22 6.30
N ARG A 87 -4.62 3.88 6.24
CA ARG A 87 -4.14 3.14 5.07
C ARG A 87 -5.00 3.41 3.84
N LYS A 88 -6.34 3.37 3.97
CA LYS A 88 -7.26 3.70 2.87
C LYS A 88 -7.02 5.10 2.34
N LEU A 89 -6.76 6.06 3.23
CA LEU A 89 -6.44 7.42 2.85
C LEU A 89 -5.10 7.50 2.09
N ASN A 90 -4.06 6.82 2.57
CA ASN A 90 -2.78 6.75 1.87
C ASN A 90 -2.90 6.12 0.48
N ASP A 91 -3.68 5.05 0.34
CA ASP A 91 -3.94 4.41 -0.94
C ASP A 91 -4.72 5.34 -1.89
N PHE A 92 -5.66 6.12 -1.35
CA PHE A 92 -6.36 7.16 -2.10
C PHE A 92 -5.40 8.26 -2.58
N ILE A 93 -4.49 8.76 -1.73
CA ILE A 93 -3.46 9.75 -2.11
C ILE A 93 -2.61 9.21 -3.26
N LYS A 94 -2.11 7.98 -3.13
CA LYS A 94 -1.29 7.33 -4.17
C LYS A 94 -2.06 7.23 -5.49
N ARG A 95 -3.32 6.81 -5.44
CA ARG A 95 -4.17 6.69 -6.64
C ARG A 95 -4.47 8.05 -7.27
N ALA A 96 -4.68 9.09 -6.47
CA ALA A 96 -4.92 10.44 -6.95
C ALA A 96 -3.68 11.01 -7.65
N ARG A 97 -2.48 10.82 -7.09
CA ARG A 97 -1.21 11.20 -7.74
C ARG A 97 -1.00 10.46 -9.06
N LEU A 98 -1.23 9.14 -9.06
CA LEU A 98 -1.14 8.33 -10.28
C LEU A 98 -2.12 8.82 -11.37
N ALA A 99 -3.36 9.14 -10.99
CA ALA A 99 -4.35 9.69 -11.92
C ALA A 99 -3.91 11.05 -12.49
N LYS A 100 -3.36 11.93 -11.65
CA LYS A 100 -2.79 13.23 -12.07
C LYS A 100 -1.69 13.05 -13.11
N VAL A 101 -0.65 12.27 -12.81
CA VAL A 101 0.47 12.09 -13.76
C VAL A 101 0.03 11.40 -15.04
N HIS A 102 -0.94 10.48 -14.97
CA HIS A 102 -1.50 9.83 -16.15
C HIS A 102 -2.26 10.81 -17.04
N ALA A 103 -3.10 11.68 -16.46
CA ALA A 103 -3.82 12.71 -17.19
C ALA A 103 -2.87 13.71 -17.88
N LEU A 104 -1.84 14.16 -17.16
CA LEU A 104 -0.80 15.04 -17.69
C LEU A 104 -0.03 14.39 -18.85
N LEU A 105 0.42 13.15 -18.66
CA LEU A 105 1.11 12.39 -19.70
C LEU A 105 0.26 12.27 -20.97
N LEU A 106 -1.00 11.84 -20.85
CA LEU A 106 -1.89 11.68 -21.99
C LEU A 106 -2.15 13.01 -22.70
N SER A 107 -2.30 14.10 -21.95
CA SER A 107 -2.42 15.45 -22.50
C SER A 107 -1.18 15.85 -23.31
N THR A 108 0.02 15.66 -22.76
CA THR A 108 1.28 15.95 -23.45
C THR A 108 1.44 15.11 -24.72
N LEU A 109 1.13 13.82 -24.65
CA LEU A 109 1.18 12.92 -25.81
C LEU A 109 0.21 13.36 -26.91
N ARG A 110 -1.03 13.71 -26.54
CA ARG A 110 -2.03 14.26 -27.47
C ARG A 110 -1.54 15.53 -28.14
N ASN A 111 -0.99 16.47 -27.38
CA ASN A 111 -0.55 17.78 -27.89
C ASN A 111 0.67 17.67 -28.81
N LYS A 112 1.46 16.59 -28.70
CA LYS A 112 2.60 16.31 -29.58
C LYS A 112 2.25 15.61 -30.89
N LEU A 113 0.98 15.20 -31.08
CA LEU A 113 0.57 14.56 -32.33
C LEU A 113 0.33 15.62 -33.44
N PRO A 114 1.02 15.51 -34.58
CA PRO A 114 0.78 16.37 -35.74
C PRO A 114 -0.55 16.06 -36.43
N MET A 115 -1.02 16.98 -37.28
CA MET A 115 -2.20 16.76 -38.14
C MET A 115 -2.00 15.58 -39.11
N PHE A 116 -0.79 15.45 -39.69
CA PHE A 116 -0.38 14.37 -40.60
C PHE A 116 0.78 13.57 -40.02
N GLY A 117 0.91 12.29 -40.35
CA GLY A 117 2.01 11.44 -39.85
C GLY A 117 1.86 10.98 -38.40
N LYS A 118 0.62 10.94 -37.88
CA LYS A 118 0.30 10.57 -36.49
C LYS A 118 0.90 9.22 -36.07
N GLU A 119 0.79 8.20 -36.91
CA GLU A 119 1.30 6.86 -36.61
C GLU A 119 2.82 6.81 -36.43
N GLY A 120 3.57 7.51 -37.28
CA GLY A 120 5.03 7.62 -37.15
C GLY A 120 5.41 8.33 -35.84
N LYS A 121 4.74 9.46 -35.54
CA LYS A 121 5.00 10.21 -34.31
C LYS A 121 4.60 9.44 -33.06
N LYS A 122 3.48 8.70 -33.09
CA LYS A 122 3.02 7.82 -32.01
C LYS A 122 4.09 6.76 -31.69
N LYS A 123 4.59 6.03 -32.69
CA LYS A 123 5.65 5.03 -32.51
C LYS A 123 6.91 5.64 -31.90
N GLN A 124 7.32 6.82 -32.37
CA GLN A 124 8.47 7.56 -31.81
C GLN A 124 8.26 7.96 -30.34
N LEU A 125 7.09 8.49 -29.99
CA LEU A 125 6.79 8.91 -28.62
C LEU A 125 6.73 7.72 -27.65
N ILE A 126 6.23 6.57 -28.11
CA ILE A 126 6.22 5.33 -27.33
C ILE A 126 7.65 4.82 -27.12
N SER A 127 8.50 4.80 -28.15
CA SER A 127 9.89 4.34 -27.99
C SER A 127 10.71 5.25 -27.06
N GLN A 128 10.39 6.54 -27.03
CA GLN A 128 11.05 7.55 -26.18
C GLN A 128 10.26 7.88 -24.91
N LEU A 129 9.35 7.01 -24.46
CA LEU A 129 8.41 7.31 -23.38
C LEU A 129 9.10 7.72 -22.07
N ALA A 130 10.26 7.13 -21.73
CA ALA A 130 11.04 7.52 -20.56
C ALA A 130 11.48 8.99 -20.60
N ALA A 131 11.89 9.49 -21.77
CA ALA A 131 12.23 10.91 -21.94
C ALA A 131 10.97 11.79 -21.87
N VAL A 132 9.83 11.32 -22.38
CA VAL A 132 8.55 12.02 -22.23
C VAL A 132 8.17 12.14 -20.75
N TYR A 133 8.36 11.10 -19.93
CA TYR A 133 8.11 11.18 -18.50
C TYR A 133 8.97 12.24 -17.83
N GLN A 134 10.27 12.30 -18.14
CA GLN A 134 11.16 13.32 -17.60
C GLN A 134 10.69 14.73 -17.97
N GLN A 135 10.27 14.94 -19.22
CA GLN A 135 9.70 16.22 -19.62
C GLN A 135 8.45 16.56 -18.82
N VAL A 136 7.47 15.65 -18.72
CA VAL A 136 6.23 15.91 -17.97
C VAL A 136 6.53 16.16 -16.48
N SER A 137 7.50 15.43 -15.92
CA SER A 137 7.96 15.64 -14.54
C SER A 137 8.49 17.06 -14.33
N GLN A 138 9.34 17.54 -15.23
CA GLN A 138 9.92 18.89 -15.16
C GLN A 138 8.89 19.98 -15.43
N GLU A 139 8.07 19.81 -16.47
CA GLU A 139 7.08 20.80 -16.93
C GLU A 139 5.97 21.06 -15.89
N TYR A 140 5.50 20.00 -15.22
CA TYR A 140 4.39 20.09 -14.26
C TYR A 140 4.81 19.93 -12.79
N GLY A 141 6.12 19.81 -12.51
CA GLY A 141 6.65 19.63 -11.15
C GLY A 141 6.13 18.36 -10.45
N VAL A 142 5.89 17.28 -11.20
CA VAL A 142 5.40 16.01 -10.64
C VAL A 142 6.55 15.01 -10.44
N PRO A 143 6.62 14.28 -9.31
CA PRO A 143 7.70 13.33 -9.06
C PRO A 143 7.74 12.21 -10.11
N ILE A 144 8.95 11.85 -10.58
CA ILE A 144 9.12 10.75 -11.54
C ILE A 144 8.65 9.40 -10.97
N GLY A 145 8.76 9.21 -9.65
CA GLY A 145 8.33 7.99 -8.96
C GLY A 145 6.81 7.77 -8.94
N ASP A 146 6.01 8.79 -9.23
CA ASP A 146 4.55 8.65 -9.32
C ASP A 146 4.10 8.05 -10.66
N PHE A 147 4.99 8.00 -11.66
CA PHE A 147 4.67 7.45 -12.98
C PHE A 147 4.64 5.92 -12.98
N PRO A 148 3.74 5.30 -13.76
CA PRO A 148 3.69 3.84 -13.89
C PRO A 148 4.90 3.31 -14.68
N PRO A 149 5.28 2.03 -14.52
CA PRO A 149 6.41 1.44 -15.23
C PRO A 149 6.37 1.68 -16.73
N VAL A 150 7.50 2.12 -17.30
CA VAL A 150 7.60 2.53 -18.71
C VAL A 150 7.16 1.41 -19.65
N ALA A 151 7.65 0.18 -19.44
CA ALA A 151 7.31 -0.97 -20.27
C ALA A 151 5.79 -1.24 -20.31
N THR A 152 5.13 -1.20 -19.15
CA THR A 152 3.67 -1.37 -19.06
C THR A 152 2.93 -0.27 -19.80
N MET A 153 3.36 0.99 -19.66
CA MET A 153 2.71 2.10 -20.34
C MET A 153 2.95 2.07 -21.86
N GLN A 154 4.13 1.66 -22.32
CA GLN A 154 4.42 1.47 -23.76
C GLN A 154 3.47 0.46 -24.41
N GLU A 155 3.27 -0.70 -23.76
CA GLU A 155 2.35 -1.74 -24.24
C GLU A 155 0.91 -1.23 -24.34
N LYS A 156 0.42 -0.55 -23.29
CA LYS A 156 -0.94 -0.01 -23.25
C LYS A 156 -1.14 1.13 -24.26
N LEU A 157 -0.16 2.03 -24.40
CA LEU A 157 -0.24 3.12 -25.37
C LEU A 157 -0.15 2.65 -26.82
N ALA A 158 0.55 1.55 -27.11
CA ALA A 158 0.65 0.98 -28.45
C ALA A 158 -0.71 0.50 -28.95
N SER A 159 -1.45 -0.22 -28.09
CA SER A 159 -2.78 -0.77 -28.38
C SER A 159 -3.92 0.27 -28.33
N PHE A 160 -3.73 1.39 -27.63
CA PHE A 160 -4.75 2.42 -27.51
C PHE A 160 -4.82 3.34 -28.74
N ASP A 161 -6.04 3.77 -29.10
CA ASP A 161 -6.28 4.78 -30.13
C ASP A 161 -6.16 6.19 -29.52
N TRP A 162 -5.09 6.90 -29.87
CA TRP A 162 -4.78 8.21 -29.28
C TRP A 162 -5.74 9.32 -29.71
N SER A 163 -6.52 9.13 -30.77
CA SER A 163 -7.56 10.10 -31.15
C SER A 163 -8.68 10.19 -30.11
N LYS A 164 -8.86 9.13 -29.32
CA LYS A 164 -9.85 9.02 -28.23
C LYS A 164 -9.37 9.57 -26.90
N ILE A 165 -8.10 10.01 -26.79
CA ILE A 165 -7.63 10.69 -25.59
C ILE A 165 -8.49 11.94 -25.42
N PRO A 166 -9.14 12.18 -24.26
CA PRO A 166 -9.91 13.41 -24.02
C PRO A 166 -9.00 14.63 -23.89
N ARG A 167 -9.55 15.85 -23.99
CA ARG A 167 -8.78 17.05 -23.64
C ARG A 167 -8.68 17.11 -22.12
N LEU A 168 -7.52 17.53 -21.62
CA LEU A 168 -7.35 17.70 -20.18
C LEU A 168 -8.29 18.80 -19.68
N ASP A 169 -9.12 18.47 -18.70
CA ASP A 169 -9.91 19.44 -17.97
C ASP A 169 -9.11 19.95 -16.77
N MET A 170 -8.61 21.18 -16.88
CA MET A 170 -7.83 21.81 -15.83
C MET A 170 -8.63 21.98 -14.53
N ARG A 171 -9.95 22.17 -14.60
CA ARG A 171 -10.80 22.30 -13.40
C ARG A 171 -10.85 21.00 -12.61
N GLN A 172 -10.92 19.86 -13.30
CA GLN A 172 -10.88 18.54 -12.64
C GLN A 172 -9.51 18.29 -12.00
N LEU A 173 -8.43 18.72 -12.66
CA LEU A 173 -7.08 18.59 -12.12
C LEU A 173 -6.89 19.45 -10.86
N GLU A 174 -7.34 20.70 -10.89
CA GLU A 174 -7.32 21.62 -9.75
C GLU A 174 -8.17 21.09 -8.60
N SER A 175 -9.35 20.55 -8.89
CA SER A 175 -10.22 19.92 -7.89
C SER A 175 -9.51 18.73 -7.21
N LEU A 176 -8.83 17.88 -7.99
CA LEU A 176 -8.07 16.75 -7.46
C LEU A 176 -6.91 17.22 -6.57
N GLU A 177 -6.19 18.27 -6.99
CA GLU A 177 -5.13 18.86 -6.18
C GLU A 177 -5.66 19.46 -4.87
N ASN A 178 -6.79 20.14 -4.93
CA ASN A 178 -7.42 20.71 -3.74
C ASN A 178 -7.80 19.60 -2.75
N VAL A 179 -8.39 18.50 -3.22
CA VAL A 179 -8.68 17.33 -2.37
C VAL A 179 -7.42 16.85 -1.65
N ILE A 180 -6.32 16.66 -2.38
CA ILE A 180 -5.06 16.18 -1.82
C ILE A 180 -4.45 17.17 -0.82
N LYS A 181 -4.44 18.47 -1.15
CA LYS A 181 -3.77 19.51 -0.37
C LYS A 181 -4.57 19.98 0.85
N THR A 182 -5.89 19.97 0.79
CA THR A 182 -6.74 20.59 1.84
C THR A 182 -7.67 19.59 2.53
N GLN A 183 -8.37 18.75 1.78
CA GLN A 183 -9.40 17.87 2.34
C GLN A 183 -8.80 16.65 3.04
N ILE A 184 -7.77 16.05 2.46
CA ILE A 184 -7.09 14.88 3.04
C ILE A 184 -6.46 15.21 4.41
N PRO A 185 -5.69 16.30 4.60
CA PRO A 185 -5.19 16.67 5.92
C PRO A 185 -6.30 16.89 6.94
N ARG A 186 -7.43 17.50 6.55
CA ARG A 186 -8.60 17.65 7.43
C ARG A 186 -9.19 16.32 7.83
N LEU A 187 -9.31 15.36 6.90
CA LEU A 187 -9.75 14.00 7.22
C LEU A 187 -8.77 13.28 8.15
N MET A 188 -7.45 13.47 7.98
CA MET A 188 -6.46 12.92 8.92
C MET A 188 -6.63 13.47 10.33
N ALA A 189 -6.96 14.75 10.48
CA ALA A 189 -7.18 15.36 11.79
C ALA A 189 -8.42 14.83 12.52
N LEU A 190 -9.38 14.23 11.80
CA LEU A 190 -10.57 13.58 12.37
C LEU A 190 -10.30 12.13 12.80
N VAL A 191 -9.17 11.56 12.39
CA VAL A 191 -8.76 10.23 12.83
C VAL A 191 -8.28 10.36 14.28
N PRO A 192 -8.88 9.63 15.25
CA PRO A 192 -8.50 9.75 16.66
C PRO A 192 -6.98 9.57 16.85
N THR A 193 -6.35 10.50 17.56
CA THR A 193 -4.97 10.37 18.06
C THR A 193 -5.02 9.69 19.41
N ASP A 194 -4.09 8.77 19.67
CA ASP A 194 -4.04 8.02 20.93
C ASP A 194 -4.06 8.99 22.12
N SER A 195 -5.02 8.79 23.02
CA SER A 195 -5.08 9.34 24.37
C SER A 195 -4.84 8.22 25.37
#